data_AF-A0A973D2Q8-F1
#
_entry.id   AF-A0A973D2Q8-F1
#
_cell.length_a   1.000
_cell.length_b   1.000
_cell.length_c   1.000
_cell.angle_alpha   90.00
_cell.angle_beta   90.00
_cell.angle_gamma   90.00
#
_symmetry.space_group_name_H-M   'P 1'
#
loop_
_entity.id
_entity.type
_entity.pdbx_description
1 polymer ?
#
loop_
_entity_poly.entity_id
_entity_poly.type
_entity_poly.pdbx_seq_one_letter_code
_entity_poly.pdbx_strand_id
1 'polypeptide(L)'
;MKLAANLSMLFTEQPLLERFGAAKTAGFNAVEVQFPYVEKVADLKAVLKQHKLECVLINVPAGDLMTGGEGLASLPGKDAEFSAAVV
;
A
#
# COMPACT_ATOMS: atom_id res chain seq x y z
N MET A 1 -7.03 -20.12 -7.94
CA MET A 1 -7.16 -18.92 -7.08
C MET A 1 -6.01 -17.98 -7.40
N LYS A 2 -6.25 -16.67 -7.51
CA LYS A 2 -5.17 -15.66 -7.61
C LYS A 2 -4.96 -15.07 -6.21
N LEU A 3 -3.76 -15.20 -5.67
CA LEU A 3 -3.40 -14.71 -4.34
C LEU A 3 -2.53 -13.46 -4.43
N ALA A 4 -2.76 -12.51 -3.53
CA ALA A 4 -1.91 -11.34 -3.32
C ALA A 4 -1.27 -11.41 -1.93
N ALA A 5 0.01 -11.06 -1.82
CA ALA A 5 0.66 -10.91 -0.53
C ALA A 5 0.36 -9.53 0.06
N ASN A 6 -0.21 -9.50 1.26
CA ASN A 6 -0.37 -8.26 2.02
C ASN A 6 0.96 -7.88 2.68
N LEU A 7 1.71 -6.94 2.10
CA LEU A 7 3.05 -6.57 2.59
C LEU A 7 3.01 -5.69 3.84
N SER A 8 1.83 -5.20 4.23
CA SER A 8 1.64 -4.54 5.54
C SER A 8 1.63 -5.56 6.68
N MET A 9 1.31 -6.83 6.38
CA MET A 9 1.20 -7.91 7.36
C MET A 9 2.30 -8.98 7.23
N LEU A 10 2.78 -9.24 6.01
CA LEU A 10 3.78 -10.26 5.71
C LEU A 10 5.16 -9.64 5.45
N PHE A 11 6.21 -10.41 5.75
CA PHE A 11 7.61 -10.04 5.53
C PHE A 11 8.02 -8.77 6.29
N THR A 12 7.40 -8.53 7.45
CA THR A 12 7.59 -7.32 8.27
C THR A 12 8.97 -7.22 8.90
N GLU A 13 9.76 -8.29 8.83
CA GLU A 13 11.15 -8.37 9.25
C GLU A 13 12.07 -7.54 8.32
N GLN A 14 11.60 -7.14 7.13
CA GLN A 14 12.35 -6.36 6.15
C GLN A 14 11.75 -4.95 5.93
N PRO A 15 12.53 -3.97 5.46
CA PRO A 15 12.01 -2.69 4.95
C PRO A 15 11.02 -2.87 3.80
N LEU A 16 10.05 -1.95 3.64
CA LEU A 16 8.91 -2.13 2.72
C LEU A 16 9.33 -2.48 1.28
N LEU A 17 10.30 -1.76 0.71
CA LEU A 17 10.78 -2.01 -0.66
C LEU A 17 11.37 -3.41 -0.85
N GLU A 18 11.99 -3.98 0.19
CA GLU A 18 12.58 -5.32 0.15
C GLU A 18 11.52 -6.43 0.22
N ARG A 19 10.34 -6.15 0.80
CA ARG A 19 9.24 -7.12 0.93
C ARG A 19 8.68 -7.57 -0.41
N PHE A 20 8.76 -6.72 -1.44
CA PHE A 20 8.35 -7.08 -2.80
C PHE A 20 9.19 -8.26 -3.34
N GLY A 21 10.49 -8.24 -3.12
CA GLY A 21 11.38 -9.34 -3.48
C GLY A 21 11.10 -10.62 -2.69
N ALA A 22 10.80 -10.48 -1.39
CA ALA A 22 10.42 -11.60 -0.53
C ALA A 22 9.10 -12.25 -1.01
N ALA A 23 8.09 -11.45 -1.32
CA ALA A 23 6.81 -11.93 -1.85
C ALA A 23 7.00 -12.67 -3.18
N LYS A 24 7.85 -12.16 -4.07
CA LYS A 24 8.15 -12.84 -5.33
C LYS A 24 8.85 -14.17 -5.11
N THR A 25 9.84 -14.20 -4.21
CA THR A 25 10.56 -15.43 -3.84
C THR A 25 9.61 -16.48 -3.25
N ALA A 26 8.62 -16.05 -2.48
CA ALA A 26 7.56 -16.91 -1.93
C ALA A 26 6.50 -17.36 -2.97
N GLY A 27 6.63 -16.96 -4.24
CA GLY A 27 5.77 -17.43 -5.33
C GLY A 27 4.54 -16.55 -5.62
N PHE A 28 4.40 -15.40 -4.95
CA PHE A 28 3.32 -14.47 -5.27
C PHE A 28 3.57 -13.74 -6.59
N ASN A 29 2.48 -13.41 -7.28
CA ASN A 29 2.50 -12.59 -8.51
C ASN A 29 1.78 -11.25 -8.32
N ALA A 30 1.08 -11.07 -7.20
CA ALA A 30 0.39 -9.85 -6.84
C ALA A 30 0.69 -9.48 -5.39
N VAL A 31 0.61 -8.20 -5.08
CA VAL A 31 0.82 -7.63 -3.74
C VAL A 31 -0.20 -6.55 -3.45
N GLU A 32 -0.47 -6.35 -2.17
CA GLU A 32 -1.20 -5.18 -1.66
C GLU A 32 -0.42 -4.55 -0.51
N VAL A 33 -0.56 -3.23 -0.35
CA VAL A 33 0.08 -2.45 0.72
C VAL A 33 -0.92 -1.41 1.21
N GLN A 34 -1.23 -1.39 2.50
CA GLN A 34 -2.25 -0.45 3.02
C GLN A 34 -1.85 1.01 2.77
N PHE A 35 -0.67 1.43 3.26
CA PHE A 35 -0.24 2.83 3.19
C PHE A 35 1.22 2.95 2.73
N PRO A 36 1.49 2.99 1.41
CA PRO A 36 2.86 3.03 0.88
C PRO A 36 3.46 4.45 0.82
N TYR A 37 2.78 5.46 1.38
CA TYR A 37 3.04 6.89 1.16
C TYR A 37 4.37 7.41 1.73
N VAL A 38 5.06 6.63 2.55
CA VAL A 38 6.42 6.96 3.01
C VAL A 38 7.47 6.74 1.92
N GLU A 39 7.17 5.86 0.94
CA GLU A 39 8.05 5.57 -0.18
C GLU A 39 7.73 6.48 -1.37
N LYS A 40 8.74 6.76 -2.19
CA LYS A 40 8.51 7.47 -3.44
C LYS A 40 7.83 6.54 -4.42
N VAL A 41 6.85 7.08 -5.16
CA VAL A 41 6.15 6.34 -6.23
C VAL A 41 7.13 5.74 -7.26
N ALA A 42 8.25 6.42 -7.55
CA ALA A 42 9.27 5.92 -8.46
C ALA A 42 9.93 4.62 -7.96
N ASP A 43 10.21 4.54 -6.66
CA ASP A 43 10.87 3.39 -6.04
C ASP A 43 9.91 2.20 -5.99
N LEU A 44 8.64 2.44 -5.64
CA LEU A 44 7.56 1.42 -5.70
C LEU A 44 7.39 0.86 -7.11
N LYS A 45 7.35 1.73 -8.13
CA LYS A 45 7.26 1.31 -9.54
C LYS A 45 8.48 0.49 -9.97
N ALA A 46 9.68 0.89 -9.52
CA ALA A 46 10.91 0.17 -9.83
C ALA A 46 10.89 -1.25 -9.25
N VAL A 47 10.54 -1.44 -7.97
CA VAL A 47 10.50 -2.77 -7.35
C VAL A 47 9.41 -3.67 -7.91
N LEU A 48 8.22 -3.12 -8.21
CA LEU A 48 7.14 -3.86 -8.88
C LEU A 48 7.60 -4.37 -10.25
N LYS A 49 8.24 -3.52 -11.05
CA LYS A 49 8.79 -3.89 -12.37
C LYS A 49 9.90 -4.92 -12.25
N GLN A 50 10.85 -4.71 -11.33
CA GLN A 50 11.98 -5.60 -11.10
C GLN A 50 11.52 -7.02 -10.75
N HIS A 51 10.52 -7.14 -9.88
CA HIS A 51 10.02 -8.44 -9.41
C HIS A 51 8.86 -9.00 -10.23
N LYS A 52 8.40 -8.28 -11.26
CA LYS A 52 7.24 -8.66 -12.09
C LYS A 52 6.01 -8.94 -11.22
N LEU A 53 5.72 -8.01 -10.33
CA LEU A 53 4.58 -8.05 -9.42
C LEU A 53 3.52 -7.04 -9.84
N GLU A 54 2.26 -7.42 -9.66
CA GLU A 54 1.11 -6.54 -9.80
C GLU A 54 0.74 -5.96 -8.43
N CYS A 55 0.67 -4.64 -8.28
CA CYS A 55 0.07 -4.03 -7.10
C CYS A 55 -1.43 -3.96 -7.30
N VAL A 56 -2.20 -4.74 -6.55
CA VAL A 56 -3.66 -4.90 -6.78
C VAL A 56 -4.51 -4.04 -5.84
N LEU A 57 -3.95 -3.56 -4.73
CA LEU A 57 -4.67 -2.76 -3.75
C LEU A 57 -3.71 -1.88 -2.93
N ILE A 58 -4.13 -0.63 -2.76
CA ILE A 58 -3.64 0.28 -1.71
C ILE A 58 -4.85 0.99 -1.09
N ASN A 59 -4.71 1.51 0.12
CA ASN A 59 -5.72 2.38 0.73
C ASN A 59 -5.33 3.83 0.49
N VAL A 60 -6.31 4.71 0.26
CA VAL A 60 -6.13 6.17 0.27
C VAL A 60 -5.51 6.66 1.59
N PRO A 61 -4.89 7.87 1.64
CA PRO A 61 -4.41 8.45 2.90
C PRO A 61 -5.48 8.38 4.01
N ALA A 62 -5.08 7.87 5.18
CA ALA A 62 -6.00 7.58 6.28
C ALA A 62 -6.41 8.82 7.10
N GLY A 63 -5.81 9.99 6.84
CA GLY A 63 -5.94 11.15 7.72
C GLY A 63 -5.45 10.82 9.14
N ASP A 64 -6.29 11.11 10.14
CA ASP A 64 -6.05 10.87 11.57
C ASP A 64 -6.48 9.48 12.05
N LEU A 65 -7.05 8.64 11.18
CA LEU A 65 -7.62 7.33 11.54
C LEU A 65 -6.60 6.42 12.25
N MET A 66 -5.35 6.38 11.78
CA MET A 66 -4.30 5.53 12.36
C MET A 66 -3.84 5.99 13.75
N THR A 67 -4.21 7.21 14.15
CA THR A 67 -3.94 7.79 15.48
C THR A 67 -5.21 7.87 16.35
N GLY A 68 -6.30 7.22 15.94
CA GLY A 68 -7.56 7.16 16.68
C GLY A 68 -8.59 8.24 16.30
N GLY A 69 -8.34 9.01 15.24
CA GLY A 69 -9.31 9.94 14.69
C GLY A 69 -10.37 9.27 13.80
N GLU A 70 -11.22 10.09 13.18
CA GLU A 70 -12.39 9.63 12.41
C GLU A 70 -12.07 9.27 10.96
N GLY A 71 -10.87 9.60 10.47
CA GLY A 71 -10.50 9.44 9.07
C GLY A 71 -11.12 10.53 8.20
N LEU A 72 -11.42 10.19 6.93
CA LEU A 72 -11.82 11.16 5.90
C LEU A 72 -13.18 10.82 5.24
N ALA A 73 -13.37 9.57 4.82
CA ALA A 73 -14.36 9.21 3.80
C ALA A 73 -15.84 9.45 4.17
N SER A 74 -16.19 9.51 5.45
CA SER A 74 -17.58 9.65 5.91
C SER A 74 -17.74 10.70 7.00
N LEU A 75 -16.80 11.66 7.06
CA LEU A 75 -16.84 12.75 8.03
C LEU A 75 -17.30 14.05 7.34
N PRO A 76 -18.46 14.62 7.70
CA PRO A 76 -18.91 15.89 7.16
C PRO A 76 -17.86 17.00 7.35
N GLY A 77 -17.54 17.72 6.28
CA GLY A 77 -16.54 18.79 6.29
C GLY A 77 -15.13 18.37 5.90
N LYS A 78 -14.86 17.06 5.72
CA LYS A 78 -13.59 16.55 5.16
C LYS A 78 -13.67 16.19 3.67
N ASP A 79 -14.72 16.62 2.97
CA ASP A 79 -14.99 16.33 1.56
C ASP A 79 -13.82 16.69 0.64
N ALA A 80 -13.21 17.86 0.84
CA ALA A 80 -12.07 18.32 0.03
C ALA A 80 -10.80 17.50 0.29
N GLU A 81 -10.54 17.12 1.55
CA GLU A 81 -9.40 16.28 1.93
C GLU A 81 -9.57 14.86 1.37
N PHE A 82 -10.77 14.28 1.49
CA PHE A 82 -11.07 12.99 0.90
C PHE A 82 -10.95 13.03 -0.62
N SER A 83 -11.46 14.08 -1.28
CA SER A 83 -11.32 14.23 -2.73
C SER A 83 -9.85 14.32 -3.14
N ALA A 84 -9.00 15.02 -2.40
CA ALA A 84 -7.56 15.10 -2.68
C ALA A 84 -6.82 13.76 -2.44
N ALA A 85 -7.32 12.94 -1.51
CA ALA A 85 -6.75 11.64 -1.16
C ALA A 85 -6.99 10.53 -2.21
N VAL A 86 -7.96 10.71 -3.12
CA VAL A 86 -8.35 9.73 -4.15
C VAL A 86 -7.60 9.92 -5.49
N VAL A 87 -6.98 11.08 -5.71
CA VAL A 87 -6.32 11.47 -6.97
C VAL A 87 -4.85 11.06 -7.00
#